data_AF-A0A9D4YLD5-F1
#
_entry.id   AF-A0A9D4YLD5-F1
#
_cell.length_a   1.000
_cell.length_b   1.000
_cell.length_c   1.000
_cell.angle_alpha   90.00
_cell.angle_beta   90.00
_cell.angle_gamma   90.00
#
_symmetry.space_group_name_H-M   'P 1'
#
loop_
_entity.id
_entity.type
_entity.pdbx_description
1 polymer ?
#
loop_
_entity_poly.entity_id
_entity_poly.type
_entity_poly.pdbx_seq_one_letter_code
_entity_poly.pdbx_strand_id
1 'polypeptide(L)'
;RTILNFLVNSPKDTVFLKSVDASNICKTADKIFEMIDAVVEEVGEDNVVQVVTDNAANYKAAGEILMRKRNKLYWTPCATHCLDLMLKDLEKKISVHEETIPKGKKITTFIYSRTSLISILHHHTKNKDLVRPGATRFATSYLTLGCLYENKEAFIRM
;
A
#
# COMPACT_ATOMS: atom_id res chain seq x y z
N ARG A 1 7.65 15.28 5.11
CA ARG A 1 6.30 15.55 5.63
C ARG A 1 5.57 14.22 5.69
N THR A 2 5.12 13.81 6.87
CA THR A 2 4.34 12.59 7.04
C THR A 2 2.89 12.99 7.25
N ILE A 3 2.02 12.58 6.33
CA ILE A 3 0.59 12.87 6.40
C ILE A 3 -0.15 11.58 6.70
N LEU A 4 -1.03 11.60 7.70
CA LEU A 4 -1.92 10.50 8.01
C LEU A 4 -3.36 10.89 7.68
N ASN A 5 -4.02 10.03 6.92
CA ASN A 5 -5.42 10.21 6.56
C ASN A 5 -6.28 9.28 7.40
N PHE A 6 -7.32 9.83 7.99
CA PHE A 6 -8.33 9.08 8.72
C PHE A 6 -9.56 8.90 7.84
N LEU A 7 -9.97 7.65 7.70
CA LEU A 7 -11.17 7.27 6.97
C LEU A 7 -12.08 6.50 7.93
N VAL A 8 -13.38 6.77 7.86
CA VAL A 8 -14.40 6.05 8.59
C VAL A 8 -15.12 5.14 7.59
N ASN A 9 -15.14 3.84 7.88
CA ASN A 9 -15.80 2.86 7.03
C ASN A 9 -17.08 2.35 7.71
N SER A 10 -18.13 2.19 6.93
CA SER A 10 -19.41 1.62 7.35
C SER A 10 -19.95 0.70 6.26
N PRO A 11 -21.01 -0.10 6.53
CA PRO A 11 -21.65 -0.91 5.50
C PRO A 11 -22.20 -0.14 4.30
N LYS A 12 -22.40 1.19 4.44
CA LYS A 12 -22.88 2.04 3.35
C LYS A 12 -21.75 2.53 2.47
N ASP A 13 -20.70 3.10 3.08
CA ASP A 13 -19.56 3.63 2.36
C ASP A 13 -18.37 3.96 3.29
N THR A 14 -17.25 4.34 2.67
CA THR A 14 -16.07 4.94 3.30
C THR A 14 -16.10 6.46 3.14
N VAL A 15 -15.94 7.18 4.24
CA VAL A 15 -15.87 8.65 4.25
C VAL A 15 -14.49 9.08 4.72
N PHE A 16 -13.90 10.02 4.00
CA PHE A 16 -12.71 10.72 4.48
C PHE A 16 -13.11 11.64 5.64
N LEU A 17 -12.50 11.43 6.80
CA LEU A 17 -12.76 12.25 7.98
C LEU A 17 -11.85 13.47 8.01
N LYS A 18 -10.54 13.23 8.08
CA LYS A 18 -9.55 14.30 8.15
C LYS A 18 -8.14 13.81 7.80
N SER A 19 -7.23 14.76 7.63
CA SER A 19 -5.81 14.53 7.42
C SER A 19 -5.01 15.25 8.49
N VAL A 20 -3.99 14.59 9.03
CA VAL A 20 -3.14 15.12 10.12
C VAL A 20 -1.69 15.11 9.66
N ASP A 21 -0.99 16.23 9.88
CA ASP A 21 0.46 16.27 9.73
C ASP A 21 1.12 15.59 10.92
N ALA A 22 1.57 14.37 10.69
CA ALA A 22 2.14 13.49 11.69
C ALA A 22 3.67 13.49 11.69
N SER A 23 4.31 14.48 11.05
CA SER A 23 5.77 14.59 10.99
C SER A 23 6.43 14.58 12.38
N ASN A 24 5.74 15.10 13.41
CA ASN A 24 6.20 15.14 14.80
C ASN A 24 5.57 14.05 15.71
N ILE A 25 4.64 13.26 15.18
CA ILE A 25 3.80 12.29 15.90
C ILE A 25 4.26 10.86 15.65
N CYS A 26 4.64 10.51 14.40
CA CYS A 26 4.88 9.13 13.95
C CYS A 26 6.07 8.37 14.59
N LYS A 27 6.70 8.89 15.64
CA LYS A 27 7.92 8.29 16.21
C LYS A 27 7.68 7.38 17.41
N THR A 28 6.57 7.53 18.14
CA THR A 28 6.31 6.75 19.36
C THR A 28 4.90 6.16 19.37
N ALA A 29 4.75 5.02 20.05
CA ALA A 29 3.45 4.36 20.20
C ALA A 29 2.44 5.25 20.93
N ASP A 30 2.86 5.95 21.99
CA ASP A 30 1.97 6.79 22.80
C ASP A 30 1.37 7.94 21.99
N LYS A 31 2.17 8.63 21.18
CA LYS A 31 1.70 9.72 20.33
C LYS A 31 0.74 9.25 19.24
N ILE A 32 1.00 8.07 18.68
CA ILE A 32 0.10 7.43 17.71
C ILE A 32 -1.20 7.05 18.39
N PHE A 33 -1.13 6.48 19.60
CA PHE A 33 -2.28 6.14 20.41
C PHE A 33 -3.12 7.38 20.73
N GLU A 34 -2.54 8.46 21.25
CA GLU A 34 -3.25 9.72 21.54
C GLU A 34 -4.01 10.25 20.32
N MET A 35 -3.37 10.20 19.15
CA MET A 35 -3.97 10.64 17.89
C MET A 35 -5.14 9.74 17.47
N ILE A 36 -4.99 8.41 17.55
CA ILE A 36 -6.07 7.47 17.24
C ILE A 36 -7.22 7.61 18.24
N ASP A 37 -6.90 7.74 19.51
CA ASP A 37 -7.86 7.87 20.60
C ASP A 37 -8.71 9.15 20.46
N ALA A 38 -8.08 10.26 20.08
CA ALA A 38 -8.80 11.50 19.77
C ALA A 38 -9.76 11.36 18.57
N VAL A 39 -9.40 10.54 17.57
CA VAL A 39 -10.29 10.25 16.44
C VAL A 39 -11.47 9.37 16.86
N VAL A 40 -11.24 8.40 17.75
CA VAL A 40 -12.32 7.58 18.31
C VAL A 40 -13.29 8.44 19.13
N GLU A 41 -12.80 9.38 19.94
CA GLU A 41 -13.66 10.34 20.65
C GLU A 41 -14.49 11.20 19.68
N GLU A 42 -13.87 11.72 18.61
CA GLU A 42 -14.55 12.55 17.61
C GLU A 42 -15.69 11.80 16.90
N VAL A 43 -15.47 10.52 16.57
CA VAL A 43 -16.49 9.66 15.94
C VAL A 43 -17.52 9.17 16.96
N GLY A 44 -17.13 9.10 18.23
CA GLY A 44 -17.89 8.51 19.33
C GLY A 44 -17.61 7.01 19.45
N GLU A 45 -17.18 6.56 20.62
CA GLU A 45 -16.77 5.16 20.86
C GLU A 45 -17.85 4.15 20.47
N ASP A 46 -19.12 4.41 20.78
CA ASP A 46 -20.22 3.50 20.46
C ASP A 46 -20.47 3.34 18.94
N ASN A 47 -19.91 4.24 18.11
CA ASN A 47 -19.97 4.15 16.65
C ASN A 47 -18.75 3.45 16.04
N VAL A 48 -17.74 3.12 16.84
CA VAL A 48 -16.50 2.50 16.36
C VAL A 48 -16.45 1.06 16.84
N VAL A 49 -16.28 0.15 15.89
CA VAL A 49 -16.13 -1.29 16.18
C VAL A 49 -14.68 -1.73 16.08
N GLN A 50 -13.93 -1.14 15.14
CA GLN A 50 -12.58 -1.56 14.80
C GLN A 50 -11.70 -0.37 14.42
N VAL A 51 -10.43 -0.41 14.83
CA VAL A 51 -9.39 0.47 14.29
C VAL A 51 -8.40 -0.36 13.47
N VAL A 52 -8.15 0.07 12.23
CA VAL A 52 -7.22 -0.58 11.30
C VAL A 52 -6.09 0.38 10.97
N THR A 53 -4.83 -0.03 11.21
CA THR A 53 -3.63 0.76 10.88
C THR A 53 -2.59 -0.09 10.18
N ASP A 54 -1.44 0.47 9.79
CA ASP A 54 -0.33 -0.35 9.31
C ASP A 54 0.19 -1.34 10.39
N ASN A 55 1.00 -2.30 9.95
CA ASN A 55 1.55 -3.37 10.80
C ASN A 55 2.93 -3.00 11.38
N ALA A 56 3.36 -1.74 11.33
CA ALA A 56 4.64 -1.35 11.91
C ALA A 56 4.57 -1.45 13.45
N ALA A 57 5.74 -1.67 14.07
CA ALA A 57 5.82 -1.99 15.50
C ALA A 57 5.21 -0.91 16.41
N ASN A 58 5.37 0.36 16.04
CA ASN A 58 4.79 1.51 16.76
C ASN A 58 3.26 1.55 16.68
N TYR A 59 2.67 1.21 15.54
CA TYR A 59 1.22 1.13 15.39
C TYR A 59 0.62 -0.07 16.09
N LYS A 60 1.31 -1.22 16.07
CA LYS A 60 0.92 -2.38 16.85
C LYS A 60 0.88 -2.06 18.35
N ALA A 61 1.94 -1.46 18.88
CA ALA A 61 1.99 -1.04 20.27
C ALA A 61 0.89 -0.03 20.61
N ALA A 62 0.63 0.95 19.74
CA ALA A 62 -0.47 1.90 19.92
C ALA A 62 -1.85 1.22 19.93
N GLY A 63 -2.08 0.25 19.04
CA GLY A 63 -3.30 -0.55 18.98
C GLY A 63 -3.51 -1.39 20.25
N GLU A 64 -2.45 -1.96 20.81
CA GLU A 64 -2.51 -2.68 22.09
C GLU A 64 -2.86 -1.75 23.26
N ILE A 65 -2.36 -0.51 23.27
CA ILE A 65 -2.73 0.51 24.28
C ILE A 65 -4.20 0.90 24.10
N LEU A 66 -4.66 1.08 22.86
CA LEU A 66 -6.05 1.42 22.55
C LEU A 66 -7.02 0.36 23.09
N MET A 67 -6.76 -0.93 22.80
CA MET A 67 -7.61 -2.02 23.29
C MET A 67 -7.60 -2.16 24.81
N ARG A 68 -6.50 -1.79 25.47
CA ARG A 68 -6.43 -1.74 26.95
C ARG A 68 -7.29 -0.62 27.52
N LYS A 69 -7.34 0.55 26.87
CA LYS A 69 -8.16 1.69 27.31
C LYS A 69 -9.64 1.49 26.97
N ARG A 70 -9.95 1.00 25.77
CA ARG A 70 -11.31 0.87 25.24
C ARG A 70 -11.65 -0.59 24.99
N ASN A 71 -12.22 -1.23 26.01
CA ASN A 71 -12.46 -2.68 26.03
C ASN A 71 -13.52 -3.17 25.02
N LYS A 72 -14.33 -2.28 24.45
CA LYS A 72 -15.32 -2.59 23.41
C LYS A 72 -14.73 -2.59 21.99
N LEU A 73 -13.52 -2.04 21.84
CA LEU A 73 -12.86 -1.85 20.57
C LEU A 73 -11.76 -2.88 20.34
N TYR A 74 -11.55 -3.25 19.09
CA TYR A 74 -10.41 -4.06 18.69
C TYR A 74 -9.57 -3.34 17.64
N TRP A 75 -8.27 -3.58 17.72
CA TRP A 75 -7.31 -3.14 16.72
C TRP A 75 -6.84 -4.32 15.88
N THR A 76 -6.66 -4.09 14.57
CA THR A 76 -6.05 -5.08 13.68
C THR A 76 -5.08 -4.43 12.70
N PRO A 77 -4.03 -5.15 12.27
CA PRO A 77 -3.18 -4.66 11.21
C PRO A 77 -3.91 -4.66 9.86
N CYS A 78 -3.53 -3.73 8.99
CA CYS A 78 -4.07 -3.59 7.65
C CYS A 78 -3.70 -4.81 6.80
N ALA A 79 -4.73 -5.53 6.33
CA ALA A 79 -4.57 -6.73 5.51
C ALA A 79 -3.74 -6.47 4.25
N THR A 80 -3.99 -5.35 3.55
CA THR A 80 -3.23 -4.96 2.35
C THR A 80 -1.74 -4.77 2.65
N HIS A 81 -1.43 -4.16 3.79
CA HIS A 81 -0.03 -3.98 4.19
C HIS A 81 0.62 -5.30 4.59
N CYS A 82 -0.12 -6.18 5.29
CA CYS A 82 0.36 -7.54 5.61
C CYS A 82 0.66 -8.34 4.34
N LEU A 83 -0.21 -8.30 3.33
CA LEU A 83 0.01 -8.97 2.05
C LEU A 83 1.27 -8.45 1.34
N ASP A 84 1.54 -7.15 1.40
CA ASP A 84 2.77 -6.59 0.84
C ASP A 84 4.03 -7.09 1.54
N LEU A 85 4.01 -7.18 2.87
CA LEU A 85 5.13 -7.73 3.63
C LEU A 85 5.36 -9.20 3.26
N MET A 86 4.30 -9.99 3.12
CA MET A 86 4.39 -11.37 2.65
C MET A 86 5.01 -11.44 1.25
N LEU A 87 4.56 -10.60 0.32
CA LEU A 87 5.09 -10.57 -1.04
C LEU A 87 6.57 -10.15 -1.06
N LYS A 88 6.97 -9.14 -0.27
CA LYS A 88 8.37 -8.73 -0.10
C LYS A 88 9.25 -9.85 0.44
N ASP A 89 8.75 -10.64 1.37
CA ASP A 89 9.47 -11.81 1.88
C ASP A 89 9.61 -12.89 0.80
N LEU A 90 8.58 -13.10 -0.03
CA LEU A 90 8.66 -14.00 -1.19
C LEU A 90 9.65 -13.48 -2.25
N GLU A 91 9.74 -12.17 -2.49
CA GLU A 91 10.76 -11.58 -3.39
C GLU A 91 12.18 -11.93 -2.93
N LYS A 92 12.42 -12.01 -1.62
CA LYS A 92 13.74 -12.35 -1.05
C LYS A 92 14.03 -13.85 -0.98
N LYS A 93 12.99 -14.69 -0.85
CA LYS A 93 13.15 -16.13 -0.59
C LYS A 93 13.10 -16.98 -1.85
N ILE A 94 12.50 -16.49 -2.93
CA ILE A 94 12.36 -17.22 -4.18
C ILE A 94 13.51 -16.81 -5.11
N SER A 95 14.45 -17.71 -5.38
CA SER A 95 15.66 -17.42 -6.16
C SER A 95 15.38 -16.86 -7.55
N VAL A 96 14.33 -17.35 -8.23
CA VAL A 96 13.96 -16.83 -9.56
C VAL A 96 13.52 -15.36 -9.52
N HIS A 97 13.06 -14.86 -8.38
CA HIS A 97 12.66 -13.45 -8.22
C HIS A 97 13.86 -12.51 -8.22
N GLU A 98 15.03 -12.96 -7.77
CA GLU A 98 16.27 -12.16 -7.76
C GLU A 98 16.66 -11.71 -9.17
N GLU A 99 16.36 -12.54 -10.17
CA GLU A 99 16.65 -12.22 -11.57
C GLU A 99 15.44 -11.59 -12.29
N THR A 100 14.25 -12.17 -12.12
CA THR A 100 13.06 -11.79 -12.91
C THR A 100 12.53 -10.41 -12.55
N ILE A 101 12.47 -10.06 -11.27
CA ILE A 101 11.94 -8.75 -10.83
C ILE A 101 12.81 -7.60 -11.34
N PRO A 102 14.15 -7.60 -11.17
CA PRO A 102 14.99 -6.54 -11.73
C PRO A 102 14.92 -6.44 -13.25
N LYS A 103 14.84 -7.58 -13.97
CA LYS A 103 14.67 -7.58 -15.43
C LYS A 103 13.35 -6.94 -15.86
N GLY A 104 12.24 -7.30 -15.21
CA GLY A 104 10.93 -6.69 -15.46
C GLY A 104 10.96 -5.17 -15.25
N LYS A 105 11.56 -4.72 -14.13
CA LYS A 105 11.74 -3.29 -13.82
C LYS A 105 12.58 -2.56 -14.88
N LYS A 106 13.65 -3.20 -15.40
CA LYS A 106 14.49 -2.65 -16.48
C LYS A 106 13.69 -2.48 -17.76
N ILE A 107 12.91 -3.49 -18.17
CA ILE A 107 12.07 -3.42 -19.37
C ILE A 107 11.08 -2.26 -19.27
N THR A 108 10.34 -2.17 -18.16
CA THR A 108 9.37 -1.08 -17.99
C THR A 108 10.03 0.29 -17.96
N THR A 109 11.16 0.41 -17.27
CA THR A 109 11.92 1.67 -17.21
C THR A 109 12.43 2.08 -18.59
N PHE A 110 12.92 1.12 -19.37
CA PHE A 110 13.43 1.36 -20.73
C PHE A 110 12.32 1.87 -21.65
N ILE A 111 11.15 1.21 -21.68
CA ILE A 111 10.02 1.63 -22.53
C ILE A 111 9.57 3.04 -22.18
N TYR A 112 9.43 3.35 -20.88
CA TYR A 112 9.01 4.67 -20.46
C TYR A 112 10.11 5.75 -20.49
N SER A 113 11.34 5.39 -20.87
CA SER A 113 12.43 6.37 -21.00
C SER A 113 12.34 7.24 -22.25
N ARG A 114 11.55 6.85 -23.26
CA ARG A 114 11.44 7.53 -24.55
C ARG A 114 10.00 7.55 -25.04
N THR A 115 9.51 8.71 -25.45
CA THR A 115 8.15 8.86 -26.01
C THR A 115 7.92 7.96 -27.22
N SER A 116 8.93 7.76 -28.08
CA SER A 116 8.81 6.86 -29.24
C SER A 116 8.54 5.40 -28.85
N LEU A 117 9.19 4.89 -27.79
CA LEU A 117 8.96 3.53 -27.29
C LEU A 117 7.57 3.39 -26.66
N ILE A 118 7.06 4.43 -26.01
CA ILE A 118 5.68 4.48 -25.51
C ILE A 118 4.70 4.42 -26.68
N SER A 119 4.92 5.19 -27.75
CA SER A 119 4.07 5.14 -28.94
C SER A 119 4.06 3.76 -29.60
N ILE A 120 5.22 3.09 -29.67
CA ILE A 120 5.32 1.72 -30.20
C ILE A 120 4.56 0.74 -29.27
N LEU A 121 4.77 0.83 -27.96
CA LEU A 121 4.01 0.04 -26.98
C LEU A 121 2.50 0.18 -27.24
N HIS A 122 2.00 1.41 -27.27
CA HIS A 122 0.59 1.70 -27.48
C HIS A 122 0.07 1.15 -28.82
N HIS A 123 0.86 1.22 -29.88
CA HIS A 123 0.51 0.63 -31.17
C HIS A 123 0.28 -0.89 -31.06
N HIS A 124 1.18 -1.61 -30.38
CA HIS A 124 1.11 -3.07 -30.28
C HIS A 124 0.20 -3.59 -29.16
N THR A 125 -0.15 -2.76 -28.17
CA THR A 125 -0.98 -3.14 -27.02
C THR A 125 -2.42 -2.61 -27.07
N LYS A 126 -2.82 -1.93 -28.15
CA LYS A 126 -4.11 -1.23 -28.28
C LYS A 126 -4.26 -0.12 -27.24
N ASN A 127 -3.26 0.76 -27.18
CA ASN A 127 -3.16 1.91 -26.27
C ASN A 127 -3.18 1.53 -24.78
N LYS A 128 -2.63 0.37 -24.41
CA LYS A 128 -2.49 -0.01 -23.00
C LYS A 128 -1.14 0.44 -22.45
N ASP A 129 -1.19 1.04 -21.27
CA ASP A 129 -0.02 1.30 -20.44
C ASP A 129 0.39 0.06 -19.63
N LEU A 130 1.69 -0.05 -19.38
CA LEU A 130 2.22 -1.02 -18.43
C LEU A 130 2.10 -0.53 -17.00
N VAL A 131 1.86 -1.48 -16.08
CA VAL A 131 1.96 -1.24 -14.65
C VAL A 131 3.41 -0.83 -14.34
N ARG A 132 3.57 0.36 -13.74
CA ARG A 132 4.88 0.88 -13.36
C ARG A 132 5.19 0.55 -11.90
N PRO A 133 6.38 0.03 -11.59
CA PRO A 133 6.91 -0.04 -10.23
C PRO A 133 6.88 1.34 -9.55
N GLY A 134 5.95 1.54 -8.62
CA GLY A 134 5.89 2.74 -7.78
C GLY A 134 6.58 2.51 -6.43
N ALA A 135 7.16 3.56 -5.85
CA ALA A 135 7.84 3.48 -4.55
C ALA A 135 6.90 3.08 -3.38
N THR A 136 5.59 3.29 -3.52
CA THR A 136 4.60 3.21 -2.43
C THR A 136 3.33 2.45 -2.75
N ARG A 137 3.34 1.45 -3.64
CA ARG A 137 2.13 0.66 -3.89
C ARG A 137 2.44 -0.83 -3.86
N PHE A 138 1.64 -1.51 -3.06
CA PHE A 138 1.75 -2.91 -2.70
C PHE A 138 1.76 -3.81 -3.94
N ALA A 139 2.49 -4.93 -3.89
CA ALA A 139 2.55 -5.96 -4.95
C ALA A 139 3.03 -5.49 -6.34
N THR A 140 3.54 -4.26 -6.49
CA THR A 140 3.76 -3.69 -7.85
C THR A 140 4.79 -4.48 -8.66
N SER A 141 5.79 -5.12 -8.03
CA SER A 141 6.72 -6.01 -8.74
C SER A 141 5.99 -7.15 -9.43
N TYR A 142 5.07 -7.82 -8.73
CA TYR A 142 4.28 -8.93 -9.26
C TYR A 142 3.29 -8.47 -10.32
N LEU A 143 2.60 -7.34 -10.10
CA LEU A 143 1.70 -6.77 -11.10
C LEU A 143 2.45 -6.34 -12.37
N THR A 144 3.67 -5.82 -12.23
CA THR A 144 4.53 -5.48 -13.36
C THR A 144 4.89 -6.73 -14.16
N LEU A 145 5.32 -7.79 -13.49
CA LEU A 145 5.65 -9.06 -14.15
C LEU A 145 4.43 -9.69 -14.84
N GLY A 146 3.26 -9.68 -14.18
CA GLY A 146 2.00 -10.14 -14.77
C GLY A 146 1.65 -9.33 -16.02
N CYS A 147 1.73 -8.01 -15.95
CA CYS A 147 1.47 -7.12 -17.08
C CYS A 147 2.44 -7.37 -18.25
N LEU A 148 3.73 -7.59 -17.97
CA LEU A 148 4.71 -7.94 -18.99
C LEU A 148 4.38 -9.29 -19.66
N TYR A 149 3.97 -10.28 -18.86
CA TYR A 149 3.60 -11.60 -19.36
C TYR A 149 2.33 -11.56 -20.22
N GLU A 150 1.29 -10.84 -19.79
CA GLU A 150 0.05 -10.67 -20.54
C GLU A 150 0.27 -9.99 -21.90
N ASN A 151 1.24 -9.08 -21.98
CA ASN A 151 1.58 -8.35 -23.20
C ASN A 151 2.80 -8.95 -23.93
N LYS A 152 3.28 -10.15 -23.57
CA LYS A 152 4.50 -10.77 -24.14
C LYS A 152 4.48 -10.83 -25.67
N GLU A 153 3.33 -11.17 -26.25
CA GLU A 153 3.18 -11.27 -27.71
C GLU A 153 3.29 -9.91 -28.39
N ALA A 154 2.83 -8.84 -27.73
CA ALA A 154 3.01 -7.48 -28.23
C ALA A 154 4.50 -7.10 -28.19
N PHE A 155 5.20 -7.42 -27.11
CA PHE A 155 6.64 -7.16 -26.98
C PHE A 155 7.51 -7.94 -27.95
N ILE A 156 7.14 -9.18 -28.28
CA ILE A 156 7.86 -9.97 -29.30
C ILE A 156 7.73 -9.36 -30.69
N ARG A 157 6.65 -8.60 -30.95
CA ARG A 157 6.39 -7.93 -32.23
C ARG A 157 6.94 -6.49 -32.31
N MET A 158 7.41 -5.93 -31.20
CA MET A 158 8.02 -4.60 -31.11
C MET A 158 9.50 -4.65 -31.50
#